data_AF-A0A926UDG3-F1
#
_entry.id   AF-A0A926UDG3-F1
#
_cell.length_a   1.000
_cell.length_b   1.000
_cell.length_c   1.000
_cell.angle_alpha   90.00
_cell.angle_beta   90.00
_cell.angle_gamma   90.00
#
_symmetry.space_group_name_H-M   'P 1'
#
loop_
_entity.id
_entity.type
_entity.pdbx_description
1 polymer ?
#
loop_
_entity_poly.entity_id
_entity_poly.type
_entity_poly.pdbx_seq_one_letter_code
_entity_poly.pdbx_strand_id
1 'polypeptide(L)' 'MRTFQTVRCPNCGSLAERDHLLAAQHIRTQCETCDYLMITCSQTGRVVEAYAPGIPSRR' A
#
# COMPACT_ATOMS: atom_id res chain seq x y z
N MET A 1 2.23 -16.81 -8.19
CA MET A 1 3.50 -16.18 -7.80
C MET A 1 3.20 -14.89 -7.03
N ARG A 2 3.98 -14.60 -6.00
CA ARG A 2 3.84 -13.43 -5.12
C ARG A 2 5.17 -12.70 -5.11
N THR A 3 5.18 -11.40 -5.37
CA THR A 3 6.43 -10.61 -5.38
C THR A 3 6.33 -9.45 -4.39
N PHE A 4 7.38 -9.28 -3.59
CA PHE A 4 7.48 -8.24 -2.59
C PHE A 4 8.47 -7.16 -3.04
N GLN A 5 8.13 -5.91 -2.76
CA GLN A 5 8.95 -4.75 -3.06
C GLN A 5 8.92 -3.79 -1.88
N THR A 6 10.07 -3.23 -1.53
CA THR A 6 10.14 -2.13 -0.58
C THR A 6 9.90 -0.82 -1.33
N VAL A 7 8.89 -0.06 -0.90
CA VAL A 7 8.52 1.24 -1.49
C VAL A 7 8.45 2.32 -0.40
N ARG A 8 8.31 3.58 -0.80
CA ARG A 8 8.00 4.67 0.13
C ARG A 8 6.49 4.71 0.37
N CYS A 9 6.08 4.85 1.62
CA CYS A 9 4.70 5.00 2.02
C CYS A 9 4.10 6.28 1.40
N PRO A 10 2.98 6.20 0.68
CA PRO A 10 2.32 7.38 0.11
C PRO A 10 1.79 8.35 1.17
N ASN A 11 1.51 7.87 2.39
CA ASN A 11 0.97 8.67 3.47
C ASN A 11 2.07 9.38 4.27
N CYS A 12 3.03 8.63 4.83
CA CYS A 12 4.04 9.19 5.75
C CYS A 12 5.48 9.26 5.20
N GLY A 13 5.77 8.69 4.03
CA GLY A 13 7.12 8.65 3.45
C GLY A 13 8.09 7.62 4.06
N SER A 14 7.71 6.91 5.12
CA SER A 14 8.49 5.78 5.67
C SER A 14 8.60 4.62 4.68
N LEU A 15 9.43 3.62 4.99
CA LEU A 15 9.44 2.39 4.21
C LEU A 15 8.12 1.64 4.38
N ALA A 16 7.64 1.08 3.28
CA ALA A 16 6.41 0.32 3.17
C ALA A 16 6.66 -0.91 2.30
N GLU A 17 5.82 -1.93 2.46
CA GLU A 17 5.85 -3.14 1.67
C GLU A 17 4.78 -3.07 0.58
N ARG A 18 5.14 -3.41 -0.65
CA ARG A 18 4.22 -3.66 -1.75
C ARG A 18 4.29 -5.11 -2.17
N ASP A 19 3.14 -5.76 -2.15
CA ASP A 19 2.95 -7.17 -2.43
C ASP A 19 2.04 -7.36 -3.65
N HIS A 20 2.57 -7.97 -4.70
CA HIS A 20 1.81 -8.32 -5.89
C HIS A 20 1.29 -9.75 -5.79
N LEU A 21 0.00 -9.86 -5.47
CA LEU A 21 -0.73 -11.11 -5.38
C LEU A 21 -1.38 -11.42 -6.73
N LEU A 22 -0.57 -11.89 -7.69
CA LEU A 22 -1.02 -12.14 -9.08
C LEU A 22 -2.20 -13.11 -9.17
N ALA A 23 -2.28 -14.10 -8.27
CA ALA A 23 -3.37 -15.06 -8.23
C ALA A 23 -4.72 -14.41 -7.86
N ALA A 24 -4.70 -13.37 -7.03
CA ALA A 24 -5.87 -12.61 -6.63
C ALA A 24 -6.05 -11.33 -7.47
N GLN A 25 -5.17 -11.09 -8.45
CA GLN A 25 -5.12 -9.84 -9.23
C GLN A 25 -5.07 -8.61 -8.33
N HIS A 26 -4.36 -8.68 -7.22
CA HIS A 26 -4.26 -7.61 -6.23
C HIS A 26 -2.83 -7.10 -6.08
N ILE A 27 -2.70 -5.80 -5.84
CA ILE A 27 -1.49 -5.15 -5.38
C ILE A 27 -1.80 -4.56 -4.02
N ARG A 28 -1.15 -5.06 -2.97
CA ARG A 28 -1.31 -4.57 -1.60
C ARG A 28 -0.09 -3.73 -1.23
N THR A 29 -0.28 -2.47 -0.88
CA THR A 29 0.74 -1.61 -0.27
C THR A 29 0.39 -1.39 1.19
N GLN A 30 1.29 -1.72 2.11
CA GLN A 30 1.09 -1.58 3.55
C GLN A 30 2.29 -0.90 4.24
N CYS A 31 2.05 -0.05 5.22
CA CYS A 31 3.09 0.62 5.99
C CYS A 31 2.85 0.43 7.48
N GLU A 32 3.81 -0.18 8.18
CA GLU A 32 3.75 -0.41 9.63
C GLU A 32 3.96 0.87 10.45
N THR A 33 4.53 1.94 9.87
CA THR A 33 4.81 3.18 10.62
C THR A 33 3.55 4.02 10.85
N CYS A 34 2.62 4.01 9.91
CA CYS A 34 1.41 4.82 9.98
C CYS A 34 0.17 4.02 9.65
N ASP A 35 0.20 2.70 9.76
CA ASP A 35 -0.92 1.81 9.45
C ASP A 35 -1.58 2.05 8.07
N TYR A 36 -0.86 2.59 7.09
CA TYR A 36 -1.40 2.82 5.76
C TYR A 36 -1.63 1.48 5.06
N LEU A 37 -2.81 1.31 4.44
CA LEU A 37 -3.15 0.16 3.61
C LEU A 37 -3.80 0.63 2.31
N MET A 38 -3.35 0.07 1.19
CA MET A 38 -4.00 0.24 -0.11
C MET A 38 -3.96 -1.07 -0.88
N ILE A 39 -5.12 -1.55 -1.30
CA ILE A 39 -5.28 -2.71 -2.17
C ILE A 39 -5.89 -2.23 -3.47
N THR A 40 -5.21 -2.49 -4.59
CA THR A 40 -5.71 -2.19 -5.93
C THR A 40 -5.77 -3.44 -6.80
N CYS A 41 -6.67 -3.42 -7.78
CA CYS A 41 -6.70 -4.44 -8.82
C CYS A 41 -5.47 -4.28 -9.72
N SER A 42 -4.65 -5.32 -9.86
CA SER A 42 -3.42 -5.29 -10.66
C SER A 42 -3.67 -5.10 -12.16
N GLN A 43 -4.88 -5.39 -12.64
CA GLN A 43 -5.25 -5.24 -14.05
C GLN A 43 -5.84 -3.87 -14.37
N THR A 44 -6.70 -3.35 -13.49
CA THR A 44 -7.46 -2.11 -13.76
C THR A 44 -6.94 -0.89 -12.99
N GLY A 45 -6.10 -1.11 -11.97
CA GLY A 45 -5.64 -0.07 -11.06
C GLY A 45 -6.70 0.46 -10.10
N ARG A 46 -7.95 -0.03 -10.17
CA ARG A 46 -9.04 0.41 -9.28
C ARG A 46 -8.74 0.04 -7.84
N VAL A 47 -9.09 0.94 -6.92
CA VAL A 47 -9.01 0.70 -5.48
C VAL A 47 -10.06 -0.32 -5.09
N VAL A 48 -9.61 -1.39 -4.43
CA VAL A 48 -10.45 -2.42 -3.80
C VAL A 48 -10.71 -2.04 -2.35
N GLU A 49 -9.65 -1.65 -1.64
CA GLU A 49 -9.70 -1.23 -0.24
C GLU A 49 -8.61 -0.19 0.01
N ALA A 50 -8.90 0.81 0.84
CA ALA A 50 -7.93 1.81 1.23
C ALA A 50 -8.20 2.28 2.67
N TYR A 51 -7.11 2.40 3.43
CA TYR A 51 -7.08 3.00 4.74
C TYR A 51 -5.84 3.90 4.84
N ALA A 52 -6.09 5.18 5.15
CA ALA A 52 -5.07 6.20 5.27
C ALA A 52 -5.34 7.02 6.54
N PRO A 53 -4.66 6.72 7.66
CA PRO A 53 -4.85 7.49 8.87
C PRO A 53 -4.22 8.88 8.76
N GLY A 54 -4.83 9.84 9.46
CA GLY A 54 -4.36 11.22 9.49
C GLY A 54 -2.98 11.32 10.14
N ILE A 55 -2.01 11.86 9.41
CA ILE A 55 -0.70 12.18 9.96
C ILE A 55 -0.70 13.61 10.53
N PRO A 56 -0.09 13.84 11.70
CA PRO A 56 0.03 15.19 12.24
C PRO A 56 0.89 16.02 11.29
N SER A 57 0.37 17.18 10.86
CA SER A 57 1.18 18.16 10.15
C SER A 57 2.29 18.64 11.08
N ARG A 58 3.56 18.35 10.74
CA ARG A 58 4.69 18.94 11.45
C ARG A 58 4.73 20.43 11.06
N ARG A 59 4.19 21.30 11.93
CA ARG A 59 4.33 22.76 11.82
C ARG A 59 5.76 23.15 12.18
#